data_AF-A0A9W9JWU6-F1
#
_entry.id   AF-A0A9W9JWU6-F1
#
_cell.length_a   1.000
_cell.length_b   1.000
_cell.length_c   1.000
_cell.angle_alpha   90.00
_cell.angle_beta   90.00
_cell.angle_gamma   90.00
#
_symmetry.space_group_name_H-M   'P 1'
#
loop_
_entity.id
_entity.type
_entity.pdbx_description
1 polymer ?
#
loop_
_entity_poly.entity_id
_entity_poly.type
_entity_poly.pdbx_seq_one_letter_code
_entity_poly.pdbx_strand_id
1 'polypeptide(L)'
;MQPISQQHTNRALTLCPSENPNTSILTVPHFDKPTRQTSPLTGTFTMKFMKVGRVAIITRGRYAGKKVVIVQPSDTGSKAHPFSYAIVAGIERYPLKVTRGMGKKLVDRRSRIKPFIKVVNYNHLMPTRYTLELEGLKGVVSTDTFKEVSQREDAKKTIKKALEDRYTSGKNRWFFTPLRF
;
A
#
# COMPACT_ATOMS: atom_id res chain seq x y z
N MET A 1 97.03 34.15 -19.50
CA MET A 1 97.23 34.36 -20.94
C MET A 1 95.85 34.41 -21.61
N GLN A 2 95.61 35.45 -22.42
CA GLN A 2 94.40 35.71 -23.23
C GLN A 2 94.20 34.63 -24.32
N PRO A 3 93.22 34.67 -25.28
CA PRO A 3 92.18 35.69 -25.61
C PRO A 3 90.76 35.09 -25.94
N ILE A 4 89.64 35.84 -25.88
CA ILE A 4 88.97 36.72 -26.90
C ILE A 4 88.49 36.00 -28.18
N SER A 5 87.17 36.09 -28.47
CA SER A 5 86.54 36.34 -29.81
C SER A 5 85.01 36.12 -29.70
N GLN A 6 84.13 37.14 -29.82
CA GLN A 6 83.51 37.67 -31.07
C GLN A 6 82.78 36.59 -31.89
N GLN A 7 81.52 36.69 -32.39
CA GLN A 7 80.64 37.81 -32.75
C GLN A 7 79.22 37.27 -33.20
N HIS A 8 78.22 38.17 -33.24
CA HIS A 8 77.09 38.29 -34.20
C HIS A 8 75.80 37.41 -34.21
N THR A 9 74.68 38.09 -33.89
CA THR A 9 73.33 38.16 -34.55
C THR A 9 72.41 36.94 -34.69
N ASN A 10 71.19 37.00 -34.13
CA ASN A 10 70.00 37.52 -34.85
C ASN A 10 68.72 37.57 -34.00
N ARG A 11 67.84 38.50 -34.41
CA ARG A 11 66.58 38.94 -33.83
C ARG A 11 65.46 37.89 -33.78
N ALA A 12 64.70 37.91 -32.68
CA ALA A 12 63.23 37.96 -32.66
C ALA A 12 62.82 38.62 -31.33
N LEU A 13 62.39 39.89 -31.32
CA LEU A 13 60.97 40.30 -31.18
C LEU A 13 60.29 39.48 -30.05
N THR A 14 59.98 40.03 -28.88
CA THR A 14 59.01 41.11 -28.66
C THR A 14 59.15 41.67 -27.23
N LEU A 15 58.78 42.94 -27.07
CA LEU A 15 58.94 43.85 -25.92
C LEU A 15 58.27 43.43 -24.60
N CYS A 16 58.88 43.89 -23.50
CA CYS A 16 58.38 44.10 -22.12
C CYS A 16 57.10 45.00 -22.08
N PRO A 17 56.50 45.41 -20.92
CA PRO A 17 56.94 45.27 -19.52
C PRO A 17 55.80 45.03 -18.47
N SER A 18 56.18 44.93 -17.18
CA SER A 18 55.46 45.42 -15.97
C SER A 18 54.03 44.90 -15.70
N GLU A 19 53.62 44.44 -14.52
CA GLU A 19 53.60 45.16 -13.24
C GLU A 19 53.26 44.16 -12.12
N ASN A 20 54.07 44.21 -11.06
CA ASN A 20 53.73 44.25 -9.65
C ASN A 20 52.87 43.18 -8.91
N PRO A 21 53.20 42.98 -7.62
CA PRO A 21 52.74 41.88 -6.80
C PRO A 21 51.46 42.22 -6.04
N ASN A 22 50.86 41.18 -5.46
CA ASN A 22 49.69 41.17 -4.59
C ASN A 22 48.35 41.01 -5.32
N THR A 23 47.99 39.75 -5.59
CA THR A 23 46.59 39.36 -5.45
C THR A 23 46.54 37.95 -4.88
N SER A 24 45.96 37.89 -3.69
CA SER A 24 45.67 36.73 -2.88
C SER A 24 44.91 35.68 -3.69
N ILE A 25 45.59 34.61 -4.10
CA ILE A 25 44.92 33.42 -4.63
C ILE A 25 44.38 32.64 -3.42
N LEU A 26 43.14 32.92 -3.07
CA LEU A 26 42.33 32.06 -2.23
C LEU A 26 42.22 30.71 -2.94
N THR A 27 42.83 29.70 -2.34
CA THR A 27 42.70 28.29 -2.71
C THR A 27 41.22 27.95 -2.81
N VAL A 28 40.75 27.64 -4.03
CA VAL A 28 39.42 27.07 -4.24
C VAL A 28 39.32 25.78 -3.42
N PRO A 29 38.38 25.68 -2.46
CA PRO A 29 38.16 24.41 -1.79
C PRO A 29 37.66 23.42 -2.84
N HIS A 30 38.40 22.31 -2.96
CA HIS A 30 37.95 21.13 -3.68
C HIS A 30 36.58 20.73 -3.12
N PHE A 31 35.54 20.96 -3.91
CA PHE A 31 34.18 20.56 -3.56
C PHE A 31 34.09 19.05 -3.69
N ASP A 32 34.40 18.34 -2.61
CA ASP A 32 34.09 16.92 -2.46
C ASP A 32 32.59 16.74 -2.72
N LYS A 33 32.26 16.12 -3.86
CA LYS A 33 30.90 15.64 -4.09
C LYS A 33 30.55 14.73 -2.91
N PRO A 34 29.41 14.95 -2.21
CA PRO A 34 28.97 13.97 -1.24
C PRO A 34 28.74 12.67 -1.99
N THR A 35 29.61 11.69 -1.76
CA THR A 35 29.40 10.30 -2.14
C THR A 35 28.03 9.93 -1.60
N ARG A 36 27.04 9.90 -2.50
CA ARG A 36 25.67 9.52 -2.19
C ARG A 36 25.76 8.11 -1.64
N GLN A 37 25.69 7.99 -0.32
CA GLN A 37 25.53 6.70 0.33
C GLN A 37 24.18 6.16 -0.14
N THR A 38 24.18 5.41 -1.23
CA THR A 38 23.10 4.48 -1.54
C THR A 38 23.23 3.39 -0.49
N SER A 39 22.64 3.62 0.68
CA SER A 39 22.21 2.52 1.52
C SER A 39 21.38 1.60 0.62
N PRO A 40 21.65 0.28 0.58
CA PRO A 40 20.75 -0.62 -0.09
C PRO A 40 19.43 -0.53 0.66
N LEU A 41 18.43 0.10 0.05
CA LEU A 41 17.05 -0.06 0.48
C LEU A 41 16.68 -1.51 0.18
N THR A 42 17.07 -2.44 1.05
CA THR A 42 16.55 -3.82 1.12
C THR A 42 15.11 -3.83 1.66
N GLY A 43 14.33 -2.81 1.31
CA GLY A 43 12.89 -2.91 1.22
C GLY A 43 12.59 -3.06 -0.27
N THR A 44 12.32 -4.28 -0.71
CA THR A 44 11.61 -4.47 -1.98
C THR A 44 10.32 -3.68 -1.88
N PHE A 45 10.28 -2.46 -2.43
CA PHE A 45 9.05 -1.68 -2.64
C PHE A 45 8.21 -2.33 -3.76
N THR A 46 8.14 -3.66 -3.78
CA THR A 46 7.09 -4.39 -4.48
C THR A 46 5.81 -4.12 -3.67
N MET A 47 5.13 -3.04 -4.05
CA MET A 47 3.90 -2.59 -3.41
C MET A 47 2.85 -3.70 -3.43
N LYS A 48 2.83 -4.53 -2.38
CA LYS A 48 1.93 -5.65 -2.27
C LYS A 48 0.49 -5.13 -2.20
N PHE A 49 -0.32 -5.47 -3.19
CA PHE A 49 -1.71 -4.98 -3.29
C PHE A 49 -2.66 -5.70 -2.32
N MET A 50 -2.30 -6.89 -1.86
CA MET A 50 -3.07 -7.69 -0.91
C MET A 50 -2.68 -7.31 0.52
N LYS A 51 -3.23 -6.19 1.00
CA LYS A 51 -3.02 -5.68 2.37
C LYS A 51 -4.33 -5.72 3.15
N VAL A 52 -4.22 -5.64 4.48
CA VAL A 52 -5.37 -5.46 5.38
C VAL A 52 -6.19 -4.24 4.95
N GLY A 53 -7.52 -4.35 4.99
CA GLY A 53 -8.43 -3.26 4.62
C GLY A 53 -8.60 -3.07 3.12
N ARG A 54 -7.98 -3.90 2.27
CA ARG A 54 -8.25 -3.90 0.83
C ARG A 54 -9.52 -4.66 0.52
N VAL A 55 -10.29 -4.15 -0.44
CA VAL A 55 -11.52 -4.76 -0.91
C VAL A 55 -11.22 -5.68 -2.09
N ALA A 56 -11.80 -6.87 -2.07
CA ALA A 56 -11.73 -7.85 -3.14
C ALA A 56 -13.12 -8.41 -3.44
N ILE A 57 -13.27 -9.08 -4.57
CA ILE A 57 -14.46 -9.85 -4.95
C ILE A 57 -14.07 -11.32 -5.02
N ILE A 58 -14.90 -12.20 -4.46
CA ILE A 58 -14.69 -13.65 -4.57
C ILE A 58 -15.12 -14.11 -5.97
N THR A 59 -14.27 -14.87 -6.65
CA THR A 59 -14.55 -15.38 -8.01
C THR A 59 -15.11 -16.81 -8.03
N ARG A 60 -14.86 -17.62 -6.99
CA ARG A 60 -15.23 -19.05 -6.94
C ARG A 60 -15.94 -19.46 -5.64
N GLY A 61 -16.74 -20.52 -5.71
CA GLY A 61 -17.42 -21.15 -4.57
C GLY A 61 -18.74 -20.49 -4.17
N ARG A 62 -19.32 -20.91 -3.03
CA ARG A 62 -20.64 -20.45 -2.53
C ARG A 62 -20.80 -18.93 -2.44
N TYR A 63 -19.70 -18.21 -2.19
CA TYR A 63 -19.70 -16.76 -2.03
C TYR A 63 -19.18 -16.02 -3.27
N ALA A 64 -19.19 -16.64 -4.45
CA ALA A 64 -18.82 -15.98 -5.68
C ALA A 64 -19.67 -14.71 -5.93
N GLY A 65 -19.03 -13.66 -6.47
CA GLY A 65 -19.65 -12.36 -6.69
C GLY A 65 -19.89 -11.51 -5.43
N LYS A 66 -19.52 -12.03 -4.24
CA LYS A 66 -19.62 -11.27 -2.98
C LYS A 66 -18.37 -10.42 -2.76
N LYS A 67 -18.59 -9.20 -2.27
CA LYS A 67 -17.55 -8.23 -1.90
C LYS A 67 -17.05 -8.56 -0.51
N VAL A 68 -15.73 -8.51 -0.36
CA VAL A 68 -15.04 -8.87 0.87
C VAL A 68 -13.93 -7.88 1.18
N VAL A 69 -13.60 -7.77 2.46
CA VAL A 69 -12.40 -7.12 2.96
C VAL A 69 -11.40 -8.17 3.42
N ILE A 70 -10.13 -7.93 3.08
CA ILE A 70 -9.01 -8.69 3.60
C ILE A 70 -8.74 -8.23 5.03
N VAL A 71 -8.89 -9.16 5.99
CA VAL A 71 -8.63 -8.91 7.41
C VAL A 71 -7.20 -9.31 7.77
N GLN A 72 -6.78 -10.49 7.32
CA GLN A 72 -5.44 -11.00 7.55
C GLN A 72 -4.90 -11.65 6.25
N PRO A 73 -3.94 -11.02 5.56
CA PRO A 73 -3.21 -11.65 4.47
C PRO A 73 -2.18 -12.66 5.01
N SER A 74 -2.01 -13.80 4.33
CA SER A 74 -1.01 -14.81 4.64
C SER A 74 -0.37 -15.32 3.35
N ASP A 75 0.90 -15.02 3.16
CA ASP A 75 1.56 -15.25 1.88
C ASP A 75 2.39 -16.53 1.85
N THR A 76 2.99 -16.87 2.99
CA THR A 76 3.89 -18.03 3.18
C THR A 76 3.12 -19.35 3.31
N GLY A 77 1.79 -19.31 3.39
CA GLY A 77 0.97 -20.49 3.67
C GLY A 77 1.09 -20.96 5.12
N SER A 78 0.28 -21.94 5.49
CA SER A 78 0.23 -22.57 6.81
C SER A 78 0.16 -24.08 6.65
N LYS A 79 0.41 -24.84 7.73
CA LYS A 79 0.29 -26.32 7.71
C LYS A 79 -1.09 -26.79 7.22
N ALA A 80 -2.15 -26.06 7.56
CA ALA A 80 -3.51 -26.38 7.12
C ALA A 80 -3.80 -25.94 5.66
N HIS A 81 -3.09 -24.92 5.18
CA HIS A 81 -3.31 -24.30 3.87
C HIS A 81 -1.94 -23.97 3.24
N PRO A 82 -1.33 -24.90 2.49
CA PRO A 82 0.04 -24.77 1.96
C PRO A 82 0.16 -23.80 0.77
N PHE A 83 -0.82 -22.92 0.58
CA PHE A 83 -0.90 -21.95 -0.51
C PHE A 83 -1.08 -20.55 0.07
N SER A 84 -0.84 -19.50 -0.72
CA SER A 84 -1.09 -18.13 -0.28
C SER A 84 -2.60 -17.85 -0.15
N TYR A 85 -3.03 -17.36 1.01
CA TYR A 85 -4.43 -17.16 1.33
C TYR A 85 -4.67 -15.87 2.11
N ALA A 86 -5.92 -15.43 2.17
CA ALA A 86 -6.35 -14.40 3.10
C ALA A 86 -7.56 -14.87 3.90
N ILE A 87 -7.61 -14.41 5.16
CA ILE A 87 -8.82 -14.40 5.94
C ILE A 87 -9.61 -13.16 5.54
N VAL A 88 -10.83 -13.40 5.06
CA VAL A 88 -11.70 -12.34 4.56
C VAL A 88 -13.00 -12.27 5.35
N ALA A 89 -13.52 -11.06 5.50
CA ALA A 89 -14.84 -10.76 6.02
C ALA A 89 -15.67 -10.12 4.91
N GLY A 90 -16.90 -10.61 4.70
CA GLY A 90 -17.72 -10.20 3.57
C GLY A 90 -19.21 -10.12 3.87
N ILE A 91 -19.96 -9.67 2.88
CA ILE A 91 -21.42 -9.54 2.94
C ILE A 91 -22.07 -10.67 2.14
N GLU A 92 -22.82 -11.57 2.80
CA GLU A 92 -23.60 -12.62 2.14
C GLU A 92 -24.92 -12.03 1.61
N ARG A 93 -25.64 -11.34 2.49
CA ARG A 93 -26.89 -10.63 2.19
C ARG A 93 -26.67 -9.13 2.35
N TYR A 94 -26.75 -8.42 1.24
CA TYR A 94 -26.62 -6.96 1.16
C TYR A 94 -27.86 -6.26 1.70
N PRO A 95 -27.72 -5.02 2.21
CA PRO A 95 -28.86 -4.18 2.54
C PRO A 95 -29.65 -3.85 1.26
N LEU A 96 -30.97 -3.73 1.40
CA LEU A 96 -31.86 -3.35 0.31
C LEU A 96 -31.94 -1.82 0.19
N LYS A 97 -32.22 -1.32 -1.02
CA LYS A 97 -32.43 0.11 -1.26
C LYS A 97 -33.52 0.66 -0.33
N VAL A 98 -33.18 1.73 0.37
CA VAL A 98 -34.08 2.52 1.22
C VAL A 98 -34.50 3.78 0.46
N THR A 99 -35.77 4.15 0.56
CA THR A 99 -36.33 5.38 -0.05
C THR A 99 -37.00 6.23 1.02
N ARG A 100 -37.16 7.55 0.75
CA ARG A 100 -37.65 8.53 1.74
C ARG A 100 -39.04 8.22 2.30
N GLY A 101 -39.92 7.60 1.52
CA GLY A 101 -41.28 7.25 1.95
C GLY A 101 -41.40 6.00 2.82
N MET A 102 -40.31 5.34 3.19
CA MET A 102 -40.37 4.13 4.02
C MET A 102 -40.47 4.47 5.51
N GLY A 103 -41.35 3.75 6.23
CA GLY A 103 -41.42 3.84 7.69
C GLY A 103 -40.21 3.22 8.38
N LYS A 104 -39.90 3.69 9.60
CA LYS A 104 -38.70 3.30 10.39
C LYS A 104 -38.50 1.78 10.50
N LYS A 105 -39.58 1.04 10.81
CA LYS A 105 -39.56 -0.44 10.91
C LYS A 105 -39.09 -1.13 9.62
N LEU A 106 -39.48 -0.61 8.45
CA LEU A 106 -39.10 -1.16 7.16
C LEU A 106 -37.64 -0.81 6.83
N VAL A 107 -37.21 0.42 7.17
CA VAL A 107 -35.82 0.86 7.02
C VAL A 107 -34.89 -0.03 7.82
N ASP A 108 -35.22 -0.30 9.08
CA ASP A 108 -34.41 -1.18 9.95
C ASP A 108 -34.30 -2.58 9.37
N ARG A 109 -35.42 -3.15 8.90
CA ARG A 109 -35.42 -4.49 8.29
C ARG A 109 -34.61 -4.56 7.00
N ARG A 110 -34.64 -3.51 6.17
CA ARG A 110 -33.90 -3.42 4.90
C ARG A 110 -32.41 -3.14 5.08
N SER A 111 -32.03 -2.49 6.18
CA SER A 111 -30.64 -2.13 6.49
C SER A 111 -29.86 -3.27 7.13
N ARG A 112 -30.51 -4.37 7.53
CA ARG A 112 -29.86 -5.54 8.12
C ARG A 112 -28.89 -6.21 7.16
N ILE A 113 -27.69 -6.51 7.65
CA ILE A 113 -26.62 -7.17 6.89
C ILE A 113 -26.39 -8.57 7.44
N LYS A 114 -26.21 -9.56 6.56
CA LYS A 114 -25.72 -10.90 6.95
C LYS A 114 -24.25 -11.03 6.55
N PRO A 115 -23.29 -10.96 7.50
CA PRO A 115 -21.88 -11.13 7.19
C PRO A 115 -21.47 -12.61 7.11
N PHE A 116 -20.32 -12.85 6.51
CA PHE A 116 -19.62 -14.13 6.57
C PHE A 116 -18.12 -13.92 6.77
N ILE A 117 -17.46 -14.93 7.32
CA ILE A 117 -15.99 -15.03 7.44
C ILE A 117 -15.55 -16.27 6.70
N LYS A 118 -14.43 -16.18 5.98
CA LYS A 118 -13.87 -17.32 5.25
C LYS A 118 -12.37 -17.18 5.03
N VAL A 119 -11.68 -18.32 5.00
CA VAL A 119 -10.30 -18.42 4.49
C VAL A 119 -10.38 -18.68 2.98
N VAL A 120 -9.73 -17.83 2.18
CA VAL A 120 -9.82 -17.87 0.72
C VAL A 120 -8.42 -17.79 0.10
N ASN A 121 -8.14 -18.67 -0.86
CA ASN A 121 -6.93 -18.61 -1.68
C ASN A 121 -6.93 -17.31 -2.51
N TYR A 122 -5.77 -16.67 -2.67
CA TYR A 122 -5.66 -15.46 -3.49
C TYR A 122 -6.10 -15.62 -4.94
N ASN A 123 -5.93 -16.80 -5.54
CA ASN A 123 -6.40 -17.07 -6.91
C ASN A 123 -7.93 -16.95 -7.05
N HIS A 124 -8.66 -17.07 -5.93
CA HIS A 124 -10.11 -16.95 -5.88
C HIS A 124 -10.58 -15.54 -5.48
N LEU A 125 -9.67 -14.58 -5.41
CA LEU A 125 -9.94 -13.19 -5.10
C LEU A 125 -9.57 -12.33 -6.31
N MET A 126 -10.54 -11.55 -6.78
CA MET A 126 -10.30 -10.46 -7.71
C MET A 126 -10.04 -9.18 -6.89
N PRO A 127 -8.80 -8.66 -6.87
CA PRO A 127 -8.50 -7.44 -6.13
C PRO A 127 -9.20 -6.24 -6.77
N THR A 128 -9.57 -5.27 -5.95
CA THR A 128 -10.20 -4.03 -6.44
C THR A 128 -9.39 -2.81 -6.01
N ARG A 129 -9.65 -1.68 -6.67
CA ARG A 129 -9.04 -0.39 -6.30
C ARG A 129 -9.50 0.10 -4.92
N TYR A 130 -10.67 -0.32 -4.46
CA TYR A 130 -11.29 0.21 -3.25
C TYR A 130 -10.60 -0.27 -1.97
N THR A 131 -10.65 0.59 -0.96
CA THR A 131 -10.22 0.29 0.41
C THR A 131 -11.41 0.46 1.36
N LEU A 132 -11.40 -0.31 2.44
CA LEU A 132 -12.39 -0.29 3.49
C LEU A 132 -11.66 -0.59 4.80
N GLU A 133 -11.20 0.46 5.46
CA GLU A 133 -10.52 0.37 6.74
C GLU A 133 -11.54 0.27 7.86
N LEU A 134 -11.69 -0.93 8.42
CA LEU A 134 -12.59 -1.19 9.55
C LEU A 134 -11.71 -1.33 10.79
N GLU A 135 -11.60 -0.26 11.58
CA GLU A 135 -10.75 -0.19 12.77
C GLU A 135 -11.06 -1.30 13.78
N GLY A 136 -12.31 -1.75 13.85
CA GLY A 136 -12.75 -2.81 14.77
C GLY A 136 -12.59 -4.25 14.28
N LEU A 137 -12.05 -4.52 13.09
CA LEU A 137 -11.90 -5.90 12.57
C LEU A 137 -10.50 -6.49 12.75
N LYS A 138 -9.50 -5.65 13.03
CA LYS A 138 -8.13 -6.09 13.21
C LYS A 138 -8.03 -6.86 14.53
N GLY A 139 -7.73 -8.17 14.45
CA GLY A 139 -7.57 -9.04 15.61
C GLY A 139 -8.83 -9.80 16.05
N VAL A 140 -10.02 -9.43 15.56
CA VAL A 140 -11.28 -10.15 15.87
C VAL A 140 -11.34 -11.50 15.14
N VAL A 141 -10.77 -11.57 13.94
CA VAL A 141 -10.76 -12.79 13.13
C VAL A 141 -9.32 -13.27 12.99
N SER A 142 -9.03 -14.42 13.59
CA SER A 142 -7.77 -15.12 13.47
C SER A 142 -7.99 -16.53 12.91
N THR A 143 -6.91 -17.29 12.71
CA THR A 143 -6.98 -18.69 12.30
C THR A 143 -7.69 -19.57 13.33
N ASP A 144 -7.59 -19.23 14.62
CA ASP A 144 -8.18 -20.02 15.72
C ASP A 144 -9.69 -19.83 15.82
N THR A 145 -10.20 -18.66 15.41
CA THR A 145 -11.64 -18.39 15.28
C THR A 145 -12.35 -19.42 14.40
N PHE A 146 -11.62 -20.09 13.50
CA PHE A 146 -12.19 -21.12 12.64
C PHE A 146 -12.25 -22.51 13.29
N LYS A 147 -11.64 -22.77 14.44
CA LYS A 147 -11.72 -24.10 15.07
C LYS A 147 -13.07 -24.31 15.75
N GLU A 148 -13.51 -23.33 16.53
CA GLU A 148 -14.72 -23.41 17.34
C GLU A 148 -15.92 -22.70 16.72
N VAL A 149 -17.10 -23.33 16.75
CA VAL A 149 -18.32 -22.77 16.16
C VAL A 149 -18.77 -21.51 16.91
N SER A 150 -18.72 -21.51 18.24
CA SER A 150 -19.10 -20.37 19.08
C SER A 150 -18.30 -19.11 18.73
N GLN A 151 -16.98 -19.24 18.56
CA GLN A 151 -16.11 -18.12 18.19
C GLN A 151 -16.44 -17.57 16.79
N ARG A 152 -16.82 -18.43 15.84
CA ARG A 152 -17.27 -18.00 14.51
C ARG A 152 -18.55 -17.16 14.59
N GLU A 153 -19.47 -17.51 15.48
CA GLU A 153 -20.71 -16.77 15.68
C GLU A 153 -20.46 -15.40 16.31
N ASP A 154 -19.59 -15.32 17.32
CA ASP A 154 -19.27 -14.07 17.99
C ASP A 154 -18.47 -13.12 17.08
N ALA A 155 -17.55 -13.64 16.27
CA ALA A 155 -16.89 -12.86 15.23
C ALA A 155 -17.89 -12.28 14.22
N LYS A 156 -18.88 -13.08 13.78
CA LYS A 156 -19.94 -12.61 12.88
C LYS A 156 -20.80 -11.52 13.52
N LYS A 157 -21.14 -11.61 14.81
CA LYS A 157 -21.90 -10.57 15.52
C LYS A 157 -21.12 -9.24 15.54
N THR A 158 -19.82 -9.30 15.80
CA THR A 158 -18.94 -8.13 15.80
C THR A 158 -18.82 -7.50 14.41
N ILE A 159 -18.59 -8.31 13.39
CA ILE A 159 -18.54 -7.85 11.98
C ILE A 159 -19.87 -7.25 11.55
N LYS A 160 -20.99 -7.85 11.96
CA LYS A 160 -22.32 -7.36 11.63
C LYS A 160 -22.51 -5.92 12.12
N LYS A 161 -22.23 -5.66 13.41
CA LYS A 161 -22.33 -4.32 14.00
C LYS A 161 -21.47 -3.32 13.24
N ALA A 162 -20.18 -3.63 13.05
CA ALA A 162 -19.26 -2.75 12.33
C ALA A 162 -19.69 -2.41 10.89
N LEU A 163 -20.27 -3.38 10.17
CA LEU A 163 -20.79 -3.16 8.81
C LEU A 163 -22.10 -2.36 8.78
N GLU A 164 -23.00 -2.59 9.73
CA GLU A 164 -24.27 -1.86 9.85
C GLU A 164 -24.03 -0.39 10.25
N ASP A 165 -23.12 -0.14 11.18
CA ASP A 165 -22.72 1.22 11.59
C ASP A 165 -22.12 1.98 10.39
N ARG A 166 -21.26 1.32 9.63
CA ARG A 166 -20.64 1.94 8.45
C ARG A 166 -21.62 2.17 7.31
N TYR A 167 -22.59 1.27 7.11
CA TYR A 167 -23.67 1.49 6.14
C TYR A 167 -24.51 2.72 6.52
N THR A 168 -24.85 2.85 7.80
CA THR A 168 -25.63 3.99 8.31
C THR A 168 -24.88 5.32 8.15
N SER A 169 -23.55 5.31 8.27
CA SER A 169 -22.71 6.48 7.99
C SER A 169 -22.70 6.94 6.51
N GLY A 170 -23.26 6.14 5.59
CA GLY A 170 -23.31 6.44 4.15
C GLY A 170 -21.98 6.31 3.41
N LYS A 171 -20.91 5.87 4.08
CA LYS A 171 -19.58 5.68 3.49
C LYS A 171 -19.50 4.38 2.68
N ASN A 172 -18.56 4.32 1.74
CA ASN A 172 -18.26 3.12 0.96
C ASN A 172 -19.48 2.49 0.25
N ARG A 173 -20.34 3.32 -0.35
CA ARG A 173 -21.58 2.90 -1.04
C ARG A 173 -21.39 1.75 -2.03
N TRP A 174 -20.25 1.74 -2.74
CA TRP A 174 -19.93 0.67 -3.66
C TRP A 174 -19.82 -0.69 -2.96
N PHE A 175 -19.26 -0.77 -1.76
CA PHE A 175 -19.10 -2.03 -1.02
C PHE A 175 -20.46 -2.64 -0.63
N PHE A 176 -21.43 -1.80 -0.24
CA PHE A 176 -22.77 -2.25 0.19
C PHE A 176 -23.75 -2.48 -0.96
N THR A 177 -23.40 -2.07 -2.17
CA THR A 177 -24.23 -2.34 -3.36
C THR A 177 -23.89 -3.73 -3.91
N PRO A 178 -24.87 -4.61 -4.17
CA PRO A 178 -24.60 -5.92 -4.76
C PRO A 178 -23.98 -5.78 -6.15
N LEU A 179 -23.04 -6.67 -6.48
CA LEU A 179 -22.52 -6.80 -7.85
C LEU A 179 -23.59 -7.51 -8.69
N ARG A 180 -23.95 -6.93 -9.84
CA ARG A 180 -24.84 -7.54 -10.82
C ARG A 180 -23.98 -8.11 -11.94
N PHE A 181 -24.12 -9.41 -12.20
CA PHE A 181 -23.43 -10.15 -13.24
C PHE A 181 -24.35 -11.28 -13.70
#